data_AF-A0A140K934-F1
#
_entry.id   AF-A0A140K934-F1
#
_cell.length_a   1.000
_cell.length_b   1.000
_cell.length_c   1.000
_cell.angle_alpha   90.00
_cell.angle_beta   90.00
_cell.angle_gamma   90.00
#
_symmetry.space_group_name_H-M   'P 1'
#
loop_
_entity.id
_entity.type
_entity.pdbx_description
1 polymer ?
#
loop_
_entity_poly.entity_id
_entity_poly.type
_entity_poly.pdbx_seq_one_letter_code
_entity_poly.pdbx_strand_id
1 'polypeptide(L)'
;MRQKPEDPKKFAKRRRKTEIKVERLLKKLNSQTPKGRDLTGQQWLDTLITVATHVPQDEVQAKLWQDILLTKPKSVPFPITYETNEDMTWSKNEKSRLCVRFSGLGEHIFEIYCDQRQLPLFQRFYQDQEVKKASKNLHSSALFLLRSSRIAWQEGEGKGEPWNVNHLTLYCTLGTRLLTAEGTEQVRQEKAAEIATTLTRMKEKGDLNAKQQAFVKRKQTCLSRINNPFPRPDRPLYQGQAHILLGIYMGLEKPATAAVIDAISGKVITYRSTKQLLGDNYQLLNRQRRQKSFLSHQRHLNQKHHANNQLGESKLGQHLDRLLANAIVNLAKTYQVGSIVLPKLGNMREIVQSEIQALAEQKIPGNKEGQKKYAKQYRVNVHQWSYGRLMENIKAQAAKAGIVIEESKQSIRGSPQDQAKEIAISAYTNRLNY
;
A
#
# COMPACT_ATOMS: atom_id res chain seq x y z
N MET A 1 24.30 44.28 -19.50
CA MET A 1 22.91 44.23 -20.00
C MET A 1 22.04 45.09 -19.10
N ARG A 2 21.49 46.21 -19.59
CA ARG A 2 20.63 47.12 -18.82
C ARG A 2 19.30 46.41 -18.52
N GLN A 3 18.97 46.26 -17.23
CA GLN A 3 17.69 45.71 -16.78
C GLN A 3 16.57 46.62 -17.29
N LYS A 4 15.70 46.09 -18.16
CA LYS A 4 14.50 46.83 -18.60
C LYS A 4 13.58 47.04 -17.39
N PRO A 5 13.01 48.24 -17.20
CA PRO A 5 12.11 48.51 -16.10
C PRO A 5 10.89 47.59 -16.19
N GLU A 6 10.53 46.98 -15.06
CA GLU A 6 9.46 46.01 -14.96
C GLU A 6 8.10 46.67 -15.18
N ASP A 7 7.27 46.09 -16.07
CA ASP A 7 5.94 46.63 -16.40
C ASP A 7 5.02 46.63 -15.16
N PRO A 8 4.58 47.82 -14.69
CA PRO A 8 3.83 47.97 -13.44
C PRO A 8 2.47 47.26 -13.46
N LYS A 9 1.82 47.15 -14.63
CA LYS A 9 0.55 46.41 -14.76
C LYS A 9 0.76 44.90 -14.59
N LYS A 10 1.85 44.36 -15.14
CA LYS A 10 2.23 42.95 -14.94
C LYS A 10 2.68 42.66 -13.52
N PHE A 11 3.31 43.61 -12.83
CA PHE A 11 3.64 43.49 -11.42
C PHE A 11 2.38 43.46 -10.54
N ALA A 12 1.47 44.42 -10.70
CA ALA A 12 0.21 44.46 -9.94
C ALA A 12 -0.63 43.18 -10.12
N LYS A 13 -0.72 42.65 -11.36
CA LYS A 13 -1.42 41.38 -11.63
C LYS A 13 -0.75 40.18 -10.97
N ARG A 14 0.59 40.12 -10.95
CA ARG A 14 1.34 39.06 -10.24
C ARG A 14 1.14 39.17 -8.73
N ARG A 15 1.26 40.37 -8.15
CA ARG A 15 1.02 40.63 -6.73
C ARG A 15 -0.37 40.17 -6.31
N ARG A 16 -1.42 40.57 -7.05
CA ARG A 16 -2.80 40.15 -6.73
C ARG A 16 -3.01 38.65 -6.83
N LYS A 17 -2.39 37.98 -7.82
CA LYS A 17 -2.41 36.51 -7.92
C LYS A 17 -1.74 35.85 -6.71
N THR A 18 -0.62 36.39 -6.26
CA THR A 18 0.10 35.88 -5.08
C THR A 18 -0.71 36.10 -3.81
N GLU A 19 -1.32 37.27 -3.62
CA GLU A 19 -2.23 37.56 -2.49
C GLU A 19 -3.41 36.58 -2.44
N ILE A 20 -4.10 36.34 -3.56
CA ILE A 20 -5.19 35.35 -3.65
C ILE A 20 -4.68 33.93 -3.32
N LYS A 21 -3.45 33.60 -3.74
CA LYS A 21 -2.83 32.30 -3.42
C LYS A 21 -2.53 32.19 -1.92
N VAL A 22 -2.02 33.25 -1.30
CA VAL A 22 -1.77 33.34 0.14
C VAL A 22 -3.08 33.22 0.93
N GLU A 23 -4.12 33.97 0.55
CA GLU A 23 -5.45 33.87 1.18
C GLU A 23 -6.04 32.46 1.09
N ARG A 24 -5.92 31.81 -0.08
CA ARG A 24 -6.34 30.41 -0.26
C ARG A 24 -5.54 29.44 0.61
N LEU A 25 -4.23 29.66 0.75
CA LEU A 25 -3.36 28.85 1.61
C LEU A 25 -3.67 29.06 3.09
N LEU A 26 -3.92 30.30 3.53
CA LEU A 26 -4.31 30.61 4.90
C LEU A 26 -5.69 30.00 5.24
N LYS A 27 -6.67 30.08 4.35
CA LYS A 27 -7.96 29.39 4.52
C LYS A 27 -7.80 27.87 4.63
N LYS A 28 -6.90 27.28 3.84
CA LYS A 28 -6.57 25.85 3.93
C LYS A 28 -5.86 25.48 5.23
N LEU A 29 -4.92 26.31 5.69
CA LEU A 29 -4.21 26.09 6.96
C LEU A 29 -5.16 26.18 8.16
N ASN A 30 -6.03 27.19 8.18
CA ASN A 30 -7.01 27.37 9.25
C ASN A 30 -8.13 26.30 9.25
N SER A 31 -8.39 25.65 8.11
CA SER A 31 -9.28 24.48 8.06
C SER A 31 -8.56 23.16 8.35
N GLN A 32 -7.22 23.15 8.30
CA GLN A 32 -6.37 21.99 8.56
C GLN A 32 -5.77 21.95 9.97
N THR A 33 -5.95 22.99 10.79
CA THR A 33 -5.62 22.89 12.21
C THR A 33 -6.41 21.72 12.81
N PRO A 34 -5.74 20.78 13.49
CA PRO A 34 -6.41 19.59 14.01
C PRO A 34 -7.39 20.03 15.10
N LYS A 35 -8.66 20.15 14.73
CA LYS A 35 -9.75 20.27 15.68
C LYS A 35 -9.86 18.92 16.39
N GLY A 36 -9.93 18.94 17.71
CA GLY A 36 -10.19 17.73 18.50
C GLY A 36 -11.42 17.00 17.98
N ARG A 37 -11.45 15.67 18.10
CA ARG A 37 -12.68 14.92 17.80
C ARG A 37 -13.68 15.16 18.92
N ASP A 38 -14.92 15.40 18.54
CA ASP A 38 -16.03 15.20 19.46
C ASP A 38 -16.28 13.69 19.60
N LEU A 39 -15.86 13.16 20.75
CA LEU A 39 -16.03 11.75 21.11
C LEU A 39 -17.42 11.48 21.69
N THR A 40 -18.13 12.53 22.11
CA THR A 40 -19.42 12.44 22.80
C THR A 40 -20.62 12.59 21.85
N GLY A 41 -20.40 13.21 20.68
CA GLY A 41 -21.46 13.53 19.72
C GLY A 41 -22.28 14.77 20.09
N GLN A 42 -21.88 15.52 21.12
CA GLN A 42 -22.53 16.76 21.54
C GLN A 42 -22.59 17.79 20.41
N GLN A 43 -21.52 17.98 19.65
CA GLN A 43 -21.51 18.92 18.52
C GLN A 43 -22.55 18.55 17.45
N TRP A 44 -22.75 17.25 17.22
CA TRP A 44 -23.77 16.79 16.29
C TRP A 44 -25.18 17.10 16.83
N LEU A 45 -25.43 16.83 18.12
CA LEU A 45 -26.70 17.12 18.79
C LEU A 45 -27.00 18.62 18.82
N ASP A 46 -26.03 19.44 19.21
CA ASP A 46 -26.16 20.90 19.26
C ASP A 46 -26.44 21.48 17.87
N THR A 47 -25.77 20.95 16.84
CA THR A 47 -26.02 21.35 15.45
C THR A 47 -27.42 20.95 15.00
N LEU A 48 -27.90 19.76 15.39
CA LEU A 48 -29.26 19.32 15.08
C LEU A 48 -30.31 20.24 15.69
N ILE A 49 -30.15 20.58 16.98
CA ILE A 49 -31.03 21.51 17.69
C ILE A 49 -31.00 22.89 17.02
N THR A 50 -29.82 23.36 16.64
CA THR A 50 -29.63 24.66 15.97
C THR A 50 -30.34 24.69 14.61
N VAL A 51 -30.16 23.66 13.78
CA VAL A 51 -30.83 23.54 12.46
C VAL A 51 -32.35 23.44 12.60
N ALA A 52 -32.85 22.79 13.65
CA ALA A 52 -34.28 22.68 13.90
C ALA A 52 -34.92 24.00 14.36
N THR A 53 -34.14 24.93 14.91
CA THR A 53 -34.63 26.16 15.55
C THR A 53 -34.24 27.45 14.80
N HIS A 54 -33.25 27.40 13.91
CA HIS A 54 -32.70 28.58 13.24
C HIS A 54 -32.49 28.35 11.74
N VAL A 55 -32.62 29.43 10.96
CA VAL A 55 -32.26 29.46 9.53
C VAL A 55 -30.79 29.87 9.40
N PRO A 56 -29.98 29.19 8.56
CA PRO A 56 -28.59 29.59 8.35
C PRO A 56 -28.50 30.99 7.75
N GLN A 57 -27.53 31.77 8.22
CA GLN A 57 -27.31 33.16 7.81
C GLN A 57 -26.67 33.25 6.42
N ASP A 58 -25.88 32.26 6.02
CA ASP A 58 -25.22 32.19 4.72
C ASP A 58 -25.04 30.73 4.23
N GLU A 59 -24.68 30.57 2.95
CA GLU A 59 -24.42 29.25 2.35
C GLU A 59 -23.26 28.50 3.02
N VAL A 60 -22.30 29.24 3.59
CA VAL A 60 -21.12 28.65 4.26
C VAL A 60 -21.56 27.96 5.55
N GLN A 61 -22.38 28.61 6.36
CA GLN A 61 -22.95 28.07 7.58
C GLN A 61 -23.90 26.91 7.28
N ALA A 62 -24.76 27.03 6.27
CA ALA A 62 -25.63 25.95 5.84
C ALA A 62 -24.83 24.68 5.47
N LYS A 63 -23.73 24.87 4.73
CA LYS A 63 -22.83 23.78 4.35
C LYS A 63 -22.10 23.18 5.55
N LEU A 64 -21.65 23.99 6.50
CA LEU A 64 -21.00 23.51 7.72
C LEU A 64 -21.95 22.66 8.57
N TRP A 65 -23.21 23.09 8.74
CA TRP A 65 -24.23 22.32 9.45
C TRP A 65 -24.52 21.00 8.75
N GLN A 66 -24.68 21.04 7.42
CA GLN A 66 -24.88 19.86 6.60
C GLN A 66 -23.69 18.89 6.73
N ASP A 67 -22.46 19.39 6.65
CA ASP A 67 -21.25 18.57 6.78
C ASP A 67 -21.18 17.89 8.16
N ILE A 68 -21.52 18.59 9.25
CA ILE A 68 -21.56 18.01 10.60
C ILE A 68 -22.65 16.92 10.68
N LEU A 69 -23.87 17.21 10.23
CA LEU A 69 -24.99 16.30 10.35
C LEU A 69 -24.85 15.03 9.49
N LEU A 70 -24.23 15.15 8.32
CA LEU A 70 -23.92 14.01 7.45
C LEU A 70 -22.72 13.19 7.92
N THR A 71 -21.86 13.77 8.77
CA THR A 71 -20.69 13.07 9.29
C THR A 71 -21.06 12.20 10.47
N LYS A 72 -20.78 10.90 10.39
CA LYS A 72 -20.94 10.00 11.55
C LYS A 72 -19.98 10.41 12.66
N PRO A 73 -20.47 10.63 13.90
CA PRO A 73 -19.59 10.91 15.03
C PRO A 73 -18.64 9.74 15.24
N LYS A 74 -17.37 10.05 15.55
CA LYS A 74 -16.35 9.03 15.81
C LYS A 74 -16.19 8.91 17.31
N SER A 75 -16.40 7.70 17.83
CA SER A 75 -16.37 7.43 19.28
C SER A 75 -14.96 7.26 19.84
N VAL A 76 -13.97 7.15 18.95
CA VAL A 76 -12.57 6.89 19.32
C VAL A 76 -11.62 8.04 18.97
N PRO A 77 -10.59 8.28 19.80
CA PRO A 77 -9.62 9.36 19.58
C PRO A 77 -8.76 9.11 18.34
N PHE A 78 -7.98 10.12 17.96
CA PHE A 78 -7.01 9.96 16.88
C PHE A 78 -5.92 8.95 17.26
N PRO A 79 -5.42 8.17 16.29
CA PRO A 79 -4.31 7.28 16.55
C PRO A 79 -3.04 8.08 16.87
N ILE A 80 -2.24 7.56 17.79
CA ILE A 80 -0.93 8.12 18.16
C ILE A 80 0.13 7.40 17.34
N THR A 81 0.92 8.14 16.58
CA THR A 81 1.99 7.58 15.74
C THR A 81 3.34 7.83 16.38
N TYR A 82 4.14 6.77 16.49
CA TYR A 82 5.52 6.79 16.94
C TYR A 82 6.42 6.56 15.73
N GLU A 83 7.04 7.64 15.24
CA GLU A 83 7.74 7.63 13.97
C GLU A 83 9.10 6.95 14.05
N THR A 84 9.68 6.89 15.25
CA THR A 84 10.98 6.25 15.46
C THR A 84 10.85 4.93 16.22
N ASN A 85 11.80 4.05 15.98
CA ASN A 85 11.90 2.76 16.65
C ASN A 85 12.47 2.86 18.07
N GLU A 86 12.96 4.03 18.46
CA GLU A 86 13.45 4.36 19.80
C GLU A 86 12.36 4.98 20.68
N ASP A 87 11.22 5.37 20.10
CA ASP A 87 10.05 5.88 20.85
C ASP A 87 9.35 4.80 21.70
N MET A 88 9.80 3.55 21.60
CA MET A 88 9.27 2.42 22.35
C MET A 88 10.40 1.75 23.12
N THR A 89 10.12 1.34 24.35
CA THR A 89 11.01 0.49 25.14
C THR A 89 10.32 -0.84 25.40
N TRP A 90 10.95 -1.92 24.93
CA TRP A 90 10.48 -3.28 25.11
C TRP A 90 11.11 -3.89 26.37
N SER A 91 10.31 -4.65 27.11
CA SER A 91 10.71 -5.33 28.34
C SER A 91 9.94 -6.65 28.51
N LYS A 92 10.31 -7.44 29.51
CA LYS A 92 9.53 -8.60 29.95
C LYS A 92 9.10 -8.40 31.40
N ASN A 93 7.87 -8.78 31.72
CA ASN A 93 7.42 -8.84 33.11
C ASN A 93 7.88 -10.13 33.80
N GLU A 94 7.58 -10.28 35.09
CA GLU A 94 7.90 -11.47 35.90
C GLU A 94 7.32 -12.77 35.32
N LYS A 95 6.18 -12.66 34.62
CA LYS A 95 5.53 -13.78 33.92
C LYS A 95 6.12 -14.04 32.53
N SER A 96 7.26 -13.44 32.20
CA SER A 96 7.93 -13.53 30.89
C SER A 96 7.09 -13.06 29.70
N ARG A 97 6.04 -12.26 29.93
CA ARG A 97 5.23 -11.64 28.87
C ARG A 97 5.93 -10.39 28.34
N LEU A 98 5.76 -10.13 27.05
CA LEU A 98 6.31 -8.96 26.41
C LEU A 98 5.52 -7.72 26.79
N CYS A 99 6.24 -6.69 27.21
CA CYS A 99 5.71 -5.41 27.63
C CYS A 99 6.33 -4.29 26.80
N VAL A 100 5.56 -3.23 26.52
CA VAL A 100 6.04 -2.04 25.82
C VAL A 100 5.70 -0.78 26.60
N ARG A 101 6.67 0.13 26.69
CA ARG A 101 6.49 1.50 27.16
C ARG A 101 6.66 2.44 25.99
N PHE A 102 5.79 3.44 25.89
CA PHE A 102 5.85 4.44 24.83
C PHE A 102 6.34 5.78 25.38
N SER A 103 7.22 6.44 24.63
CA SER A 103 7.67 7.80 24.94
C SER A 103 6.48 8.75 25.01
N GLY A 104 6.45 9.59 26.04
CA GLY A 104 5.38 10.57 26.25
C GLY A 104 4.13 10.05 26.97
N LEU A 105 3.98 8.75 27.20
CA LEU A 105 2.89 8.17 28.00
C LEU A 105 3.30 7.91 29.47
N GLY A 106 4.25 8.66 30.00
CA GLY A 106 4.70 8.54 31.39
C GLY A 106 5.34 7.18 31.71
N GLU A 107 4.96 6.59 32.84
CA GLU A 107 5.47 5.31 33.35
C GLU A 107 4.57 4.12 32.98
N HIS A 108 3.53 4.32 32.17
CA HIS A 108 2.62 3.26 31.80
C HIS A 108 3.30 2.20 30.93
N ILE A 109 3.18 0.94 31.37
CA ILE A 109 3.69 -0.24 30.68
C ILE A 109 2.48 -1.06 30.22
N PHE A 110 2.47 -1.41 28.93
CA PHE A 110 1.40 -2.17 28.32
C PHE A 110 1.85 -3.61 28.06
N GLU A 111 1.07 -4.59 28.53
CA GLU A 111 1.26 -5.99 28.13
C GLU A 111 0.81 -6.22 26.69
N ILE A 112 1.64 -6.89 25.89
CA ILE A 112 1.32 -7.21 24.50
C ILE A 112 0.60 -8.56 24.44
N TYR A 113 -0.65 -8.50 24.01
CA TYR A 113 -1.45 -9.67 23.64
C TYR A 113 -1.37 -9.84 22.12
N CYS A 114 -0.88 -10.98 21.66
CA CYS A 114 -0.70 -11.25 20.25
C CYS A 114 -0.87 -12.73 19.92
N ASP A 115 -1.18 -13.02 18.66
CA ASP A 115 -1.27 -14.39 18.17
C ASP A 115 0.12 -15.03 18.05
N GLN A 116 0.16 -16.37 18.09
CA GLN A 116 1.39 -17.15 17.94
C GLN A 116 2.23 -16.77 16.69
N ARG A 117 1.57 -16.35 15.61
CA ARG A 117 2.25 -15.95 14.36
C ARG A 117 3.01 -14.62 14.50
N GLN A 118 2.59 -13.74 15.41
CA GLN A 118 3.18 -12.43 15.62
C GLN A 118 4.23 -12.44 16.72
N LEU A 119 4.11 -13.37 17.67
CA LEU A 119 5.01 -13.49 18.82
C LEU A 119 6.51 -13.46 18.44
N PRO A 120 6.99 -14.19 17.41
CA PRO A 120 8.41 -14.15 17.02
C PRO A 120 8.88 -12.75 16.61
N LEU A 121 8.01 -11.93 16.01
CA LEU A 121 8.34 -10.56 15.60
C LEU A 121 8.51 -9.66 16.82
N PHE A 122 7.61 -9.73 17.80
CA PHE A 122 7.70 -8.94 19.02
C PHE A 122 8.88 -9.37 19.91
N GLN A 123 9.16 -10.67 19.99
CA GLN A 123 10.37 -11.19 20.64
C GLN A 123 11.63 -10.61 19.99
N ARG A 124 11.63 -10.47 18.66
CA ARG A 124 12.75 -9.87 17.94
C ARG A 124 12.92 -8.38 18.22
N PHE A 125 11.85 -7.63 18.39
CA PHE A 125 11.93 -6.21 18.79
C PHE A 125 12.60 -6.05 20.16
N TYR A 126 12.20 -6.89 21.11
CA TYR A 126 12.85 -6.96 22.43
C TYR A 126 14.34 -7.33 22.31
N GLN A 127 14.67 -8.39 21.58
CA GLN A 127 16.06 -8.84 21.39
C GLN A 127 16.95 -7.76 20.76
N ASP A 128 16.47 -7.05 19.74
CA ASP A 128 17.23 -5.97 19.08
C ASP A 128 17.58 -4.86 20.09
N GLN A 129 16.65 -4.50 20.98
CA GLN A 129 16.92 -3.50 22.02
C GLN A 129 17.88 -4.02 23.09
N GLU A 130 17.72 -5.26 23.54
CA GLU A 130 18.60 -5.85 24.54
C GLU A 130 20.04 -6.00 24.03
N VAL A 131 20.24 -6.45 22.79
CA VAL A 131 21.57 -6.50 22.16
C VAL A 131 22.20 -5.11 22.10
N LYS A 132 21.44 -4.08 21.73
CA LYS A 132 21.93 -2.70 21.71
C LYS A 132 22.30 -2.21 23.13
N LYS A 133 21.47 -2.47 24.14
CA LYS A 133 21.74 -2.09 25.54
C LYS A 133 22.97 -2.81 26.11
N ALA A 134 23.04 -4.13 25.96
CA ALA A 134 24.15 -4.96 26.44
C ALA A 134 25.50 -4.55 25.82
N SER A 135 25.49 -4.15 24.55
CA SER A 135 26.68 -3.67 23.83
C SER A 135 27.07 -2.21 24.13
N LYS A 136 26.46 -1.54 25.12
CA LYS A 136 26.67 -0.10 25.38
C LYS A 136 26.44 0.80 24.14
N ASN A 137 25.42 0.49 23.33
CA ASN A 137 25.07 1.18 22.08
C ASN A 137 26.12 1.11 20.95
N LEU A 138 26.88 0.01 20.87
CA LEU A 138 27.75 -0.26 19.73
C LEU A 138 26.99 -0.62 18.45
N HIS A 139 25.73 -1.05 18.57
CA HIS A 139 24.85 -1.30 17.42
C HIS A 139 24.01 -0.07 17.04
N SER A 140 23.76 0.11 15.75
CA SER A 140 22.91 1.19 15.23
C SER A 140 21.43 0.78 15.21
N SER A 141 20.54 1.61 15.77
CA SER A 141 19.08 1.43 15.67
C SER A 141 18.55 1.52 14.24
N ALA A 142 19.36 2.00 13.28
CA ALA A 142 19.03 1.96 11.87
C ALA A 142 18.79 0.53 11.34
N LEU A 143 19.35 -0.49 12.00
CA LEU A 143 19.24 -1.91 11.64
C LEU A 143 18.23 -2.69 12.51
N PHE A 144 17.41 -2.00 13.33
CA PHE A 144 16.30 -2.63 14.05
C PHE A 144 15.20 -3.09 13.10
N LEU A 145 14.61 -4.24 13.40
CA LEU A 145 13.47 -4.78 12.65
C LEU A 145 12.24 -3.85 12.71
N LEU A 146 11.96 -3.29 13.88
CA LEU A 146 10.91 -2.31 14.11
C LEU A 146 11.29 -0.97 13.48
N ARG A 147 10.38 -0.38 12.70
CA ARG A 147 10.61 0.91 12.03
C ARG A 147 9.80 2.03 12.68
N SER A 148 8.51 1.82 12.82
CA SER A 148 7.59 2.73 13.49
C SER A 148 6.44 1.94 14.10
N SER A 149 5.68 2.59 14.97
CA SER A 149 4.43 2.02 15.47
C SER A 149 3.33 3.06 15.52
N ARG A 150 2.11 2.58 15.71
CA ARG A 150 0.94 3.41 15.89
C ARG A 150 -0.01 2.70 16.83
N ILE A 151 -0.44 3.40 17.87
CA ILE A 151 -1.50 2.93 18.74
C ILE A 151 -2.80 3.54 18.25
N ALA A 152 -3.83 2.72 18.09
CA ALA A 152 -5.16 3.21 17.77
C ALA A 152 -6.22 2.43 18.55
N TRP A 153 -7.23 3.13 19.01
CA TRP A 153 -8.46 2.50 19.48
C TRP A 153 -9.22 1.92 18.31
N GLN A 154 -9.65 0.69 18.46
CA GLN A 154 -10.52 0.00 17.52
C GLN A 154 -11.91 -0.08 18.14
N GLU A 155 -12.90 0.40 17.38
CA GLU A 155 -14.30 0.35 17.79
C GLU A 155 -14.76 -1.12 17.85
N GLY A 156 -15.29 -1.52 19.00
CA GLY A 156 -15.90 -2.83 19.20
C GLY A 156 -17.40 -2.82 18.93
N GLU A 157 -17.97 -4.01 18.75
CA GLU A 157 -19.42 -4.19 18.61
C GLU A 157 -19.97 -4.65 19.97
N GLY A 158 -20.48 -3.72 20.78
CA GLY A 158 -20.97 -4.04 22.13
C GLY A 158 -21.73 -2.88 22.78
N LYS A 159 -22.49 -3.20 23.83
CA LYS A 159 -23.14 -2.21 24.71
C LYS A 159 -22.36 -2.13 26.02
N GLY A 160 -22.08 -0.93 26.49
CA GLY A 160 -21.36 -0.69 27.75
C GLY A 160 -20.43 0.51 27.66
N GLU A 161 -19.60 0.68 28.68
CA GLU A 161 -18.63 1.77 28.73
C GLU A 161 -17.60 1.69 27.59
N PRO A 162 -17.21 2.83 26.98
CA PRO A 162 -16.34 2.86 25.81
C PRO A 162 -15.02 2.10 25.99
N TRP A 163 -14.45 2.06 27.19
CA TRP A 163 -13.19 1.36 27.49
C TRP A 163 -13.32 -0.16 27.59
N ASN A 164 -14.53 -0.68 27.80
CA ASN A 164 -14.82 -2.12 27.81
C ASN A 164 -15.21 -2.63 26.41
N VAL A 165 -15.80 -1.76 25.59
CA VAL A 165 -16.23 -2.09 24.23
C VAL A 165 -15.08 -1.94 23.23
N ASN A 166 -14.31 -0.86 23.36
CA ASN A 166 -13.21 -0.57 22.44
C ASN A 166 -11.91 -1.15 22.97
N HIS A 167 -11.05 -1.62 22.07
CA HIS A 167 -9.74 -2.15 22.43
C HIS A 167 -8.61 -1.35 21.81
N LEU A 168 -7.49 -1.31 22.50
CA LEU A 168 -6.29 -0.62 22.06
C LEU A 168 -5.44 -1.54 21.18
N THR A 169 -5.28 -1.20 19.91
CA THR A 169 -4.51 -1.99 18.95
C THR A 169 -3.17 -1.33 18.64
N LEU A 170 -2.10 -2.10 18.79
CA LEU A 170 -0.74 -1.73 18.38
C LEU A 170 -0.50 -2.16 16.93
N TYR A 171 -0.29 -1.19 16.04
CA TYR A 171 0.17 -1.41 14.68
C TYR A 171 1.68 -1.16 14.61
N CYS A 172 2.44 -2.14 14.13
CA CYS A 172 3.89 -2.00 13.92
C CYS A 172 4.23 -2.07 12.44
N THR A 173 5.16 -1.22 12.00
CA THR A 173 5.79 -1.34 10.69
C THR A 173 7.15 -2.01 10.84
N LEU A 174 7.44 -2.96 9.95
CA LEU A 174 8.64 -3.79 10.04
C LEU A 174 9.42 -3.75 8.73
N GLY A 175 10.75 -3.74 8.84
CA GLY A 175 11.64 -3.87 7.70
C GLY A 175 11.89 -5.34 7.39
N THR A 176 11.16 -5.93 6.45
CA THR A 176 11.27 -7.38 6.14
C THR A 176 12.69 -7.82 5.77
N ARG A 177 13.49 -6.95 5.14
CA ARG A 177 14.91 -7.22 4.83
C ARG A 177 15.77 -7.42 6.08
N LEU A 178 15.38 -6.85 7.22
CA LEU A 178 16.10 -6.95 8.50
C LEU A 178 15.73 -8.22 9.29
N LEU A 179 14.98 -9.15 8.68
CA LEU A 179 14.67 -10.45 9.28
C LEU A 179 15.82 -11.45 9.15
N THR A 180 16.68 -11.30 8.15
CA THR A 180 17.74 -12.26 7.82
C THR A 180 19.10 -11.57 7.86
N ALA A 181 20.17 -12.36 7.98
CA ALA A 181 21.54 -11.84 8.02
C ALA A 181 21.89 -11.15 6.69
N GLU A 182 21.60 -11.80 5.58
CA GLU A 182 21.91 -11.36 4.22
C GLU A 182 21.12 -10.10 3.83
N GLY A 183 19.84 -10.03 4.21
CA GLY A 183 19.04 -8.82 3.98
C GLY A 183 19.47 -7.66 4.88
N THR A 184 19.94 -7.95 6.10
CA THR A 184 20.54 -6.94 6.98
C THR A 184 21.84 -6.40 6.40
N GLU A 185 22.64 -7.26 5.79
CA GLU A 185 23.88 -6.90 5.12
C GLU A 185 23.63 -5.98 3.91
N GLN A 186 22.61 -6.25 3.09
CA GLN A 186 22.20 -5.33 2.02
C GLN A 186 21.83 -3.95 2.56
N VAL A 187 20.99 -3.89 3.60
CA VAL A 187 20.58 -2.62 4.21
C VAL A 187 21.78 -1.91 4.86
N ARG A 188 22.72 -2.66 5.45
CA ARG A 188 23.96 -2.13 6.02
C ARG A 188 24.79 -1.43 4.94
N GLN A 189 24.99 -2.07 3.80
CA GLN A 189 25.75 -1.53 2.67
C GLN A 189 25.07 -0.28 2.08
N GLU A 190 23.76 -0.32 1.84
CA GLU A 190 22.97 0.84 1.38
C GLU A 190 23.17 2.05 2.31
N LYS A 191 23.01 1.82 3.63
CA LYS A 191 23.14 2.89 4.64
C LYS A 191 24.57 3.38 4.77
N ALA A 192 25.55 2.49 4.69
CA ALA A 192 26.96 2.87 4.72
C ALA A 192 27.32 3.74 3.51
N ALA A 193 26.84 3.41 2.31
CA ALA A 193 27.03 4.22 1.10
C ALA A 193 26.34 5.59 1.18
N GLU A 194 25.10 5.66 1.69
CA GLU A 194 24.39 6.92 1.95
C GLU A 194 25.18 7.82 2.93
N ILE A 195 25.75 7.23 3.98
CA ILE A 195 26.57 7.98 4.95
C ILE A 195 27.88 8.42 4.32
N ALA A 196 28.56 7.53 3.58
CA ALA A 196 29.81 7.83 2.90
C ALA A 196 29.65 8.99 1.93
N THR A 197 28.63 8.96 1.05
CA THR A 197 28.32 10.04 0.11
C THR A 197 28.01 11.37 0.81
N THR A 198 27.32 11.31 1.95
CA THR A 198 27.07 12.50 2.79
C THR A 198 28.39 13.05 3.36
N LEU A 199 29.29 12.18 3.80
CA LEU A 199 30.59 12.57 4.33
C LEU A 199 31.49 13.17 3.24
N THR A 200 31.52 12.63 2.02
CA THR A 200 32.27 13.21 0.88
C THR A 200 31.77 14.62 0.55
N ARG A 201 30.44 14.79 0.40
CA ARG A 201 29.83 16.12 0.15
C ARG A 201 30.13 17.13 1.24
N MET A 202 30.27 16.69 2.49
CA MET A 202 30.64 17.58 3.59
C MET A 202 32.12 17.93 3.59
N LYS A 203 33.00 17.00 3.17
CA LYS A 203 34.43 17.28 2.98
C LYS A 203 34.69 18.27 1.83
N GLU A 204 33.92 18.16 0.74
CA GLU A 204 34.00 19.06 -0.42
C GLU A 204 33.66 20.52 -0.09
N LYS A 205 32.91 20.78 0.99
CA LYS A 205 32.52 22.14 1.40
C LYS A 205 33.65 22.95 2.04
N GLY A 206 34.80 22.35 2.33
CA GLY A 206 35.93 23.04 2.95
C GLY A 206 35.66 23.39 4.42
N ASP A 207 35.70 24.68 4.78
CA ASP A 207 35.58 25.14 6.16
C ASP A 207 34.20 24.89 6.75
N LEU A 208 34.14 23.92 7.66
CA LEU A 208 32.91 23.51 8.33
C LEU A 208 32.71 24.28 9.64
N ASN A 209 31.52 24.85 9.81
CA ASN A 209 31.07 25.42 11.09
C ASN A 209 31.01 24.32 12.18
N ALA A 210 31.17 24.67 13.46
CA ALA A 210 31.03 23.78 14.61
C ALA A 210 29.77 22.87 14.55
N LYS A 211 28.62 23.40 14.09
CA LYS A 211 27.39 22.59 13.90
C LYS A 211 27.57 21.50 12.84
N GLN A 212 28.28 21.81 11.76
CA GLN A 212 28.58 20.90 10.66
C GLN A 212 29.64 19.86 11.06
N GLN A 213 30.66 20.26 11.81
CA GLN A 213 31.64 19.33 12.40
C GLN A 213 30.97 18.33 13.35
N ALA A 214 30.08 18.81 14.23
CA ALA A 214 29.28 17.95 15.11
C ALA A 214 28.36 17.00 14.32
N PHE A 215 27.84 17.43 13.15
CA PHE A 215 27.09 16.55 12.25
C PHE A 215 27.99 15.48 11.61
N VAL A 216 29.19 15.83 11.13
CA VAL A 216 30.17 14.88 10.59
C VAL A 216 30.56 13.84 11.63
N LYS A 217 30.88 14.25 12.86
CA LYS A 217 31.19 13.34 13.98
C LYS A 217 30.03 12.37 14.27
N ARG A 218 28.78 12.86 14.25
CA ARG A 218 27.58 12.01 14.40
C ARG A 218 27.43 11.01 13.25
N LYS A 219 27.76 11.38 12.02
CA LYS A 219 27.72 10.48 10.86
C LYS A 219 28.83 9.43 10.90
N GLN A 220 30.04 9.79 11.30
CA GLN A 220 31.16 8.85 11.49
C GLN A 220 30.85 7.84 12.59
N THR A 221 30.34 8.29 13.74
CA THR A 221 29.91 7.39 14.83
C THR A 221 28.77 6.48 14.36
N CYS A 222 27.80 6.99 13.60
CA CYS A 222 26.75 6.15 13.00
C CYS A 222 27.32 5.08 12.06
N LEU A 223 28.29 5.43 11.20
CA LEU A 223 28.97 4.48 10.31
C LEU A 223 29.66 3.36 11.10
N SER A 224 30.40 3.72 12.16
CA SER A 224 31.04 2.72 13.03
C SER A 224 30.05 1.76 13.68
N ARG A 225 28.88 2.25 14.10
CA ARG A 225 27.82 1.45 14.73
C ARG A 225 27.07 0.55 13.75
N ILE A 226 26.95 0.96 12.49
CA ILE A 226 26.30 0.17 11.44
C ILE A 226 27.14 -1.06 11.06
N ASN A 227 28.46 -1.01 11.25
CA ASN A 227 29.35 -2.14 11.00
C ASN A 227 29.24 -3.27 12.03
N ASN A 228 28.47 -3.06 13.11
CA ASN A 228 28.12 -4.11 14.07
C ASN A 228 26.67 -4.56 13.81
N PRO A 229 26.42 -5.54 12.93
CA PRO A 229 25.06 -6.00 12.67
C PRO A 229 24.47 -6.73 13.88
N PHE A 230 23.15 -6.79 13.94
CA PHE A 230 22.45 -7.64 14.91
C PHE A 230 22.56 -9.12 14.49
N PRO A 231 22.59 -10.07 15.43
CA PRO A 231 22.58 -11.49 15.10
C PRO A 231 21.25 -11.84 14.46
N ARG A 232 21.25 -12.35 13.23
CA ARG A 232 20.03 -12.70 12.48
C ARG A 232 20.14 -14.15 11.98
N PRO A 233 19.01 -14.84 11.75
CA PRO A 233 19.05 -16.15 11.09
C PRO A 233 19.55 -16.00 9.65
N ASP A 234 20.39 -16.95 9.23
CA ASP A 234 20.87 -17.06 7.86
C ASP A 234 19.73 -17.58 6.98
N ARG A 235 19.45 -16.86 5.90
CA ARG A 235 18.52 -17.26 4.84
C ARG A 235 18.99 -16.68 3.52
N PRO A 236 19.44 -17.53 2.58
CA PRO A 236 19.97 -17.04 1.31
C PRO A 236 18.94 -16.17 0.61
N LEU A 237 19.42 -15.07 0.05
CA LEU A 237 18.60 -14.19 -0.77
C LEU A 237 18.10 -14.98 -1.97
N TYR A 238 16.87 -14.65 -2.40
CA TYR A 238 16.32 -15.24 -3.59
C TYR A 238 17.20 -14.90 -4.80
N GLN A 239 17.67 -15.93 -5.49
CA GLN A 239 18.42 -15.81 -6.74
C GLN A 239 17.65 -16.57 -7.83
N GLY A 240 16.99 -15.81 -8.69
CA GLY A 240 16.30 -16.36 -9.85
C GLY A 240 17.23 -16.44 -11.06
N GLN A 241 16.91 -17.34 -11.99
CA GLN A 241 17.59 -17.48 -13.27
C GLN A 241 17.13 -16.38 -14.21
N ALA A 242 18.06 -15.54 -14.68
CA ALA A 242 17.75 -14.33 -15.45
C ALA A 242 17.01 -14.61 -16.78
N HIS A 243 17.18 -15.80 -17.34
CA HIS A 243 16.54 -16.25 -18.57
C HIS A 243 15.17 -16.90 -18.34
N ILE A 244 14.78 -17.19 -17.10
CA ILE A 244 13.46 -17.71 -16.77
C ILE A 244 12.57 -16.55 -16.33
N LEU A 245 11.47 -16.33 -17.04
CA LEU A 245 10.51 -15.26 -16.76
C LEU A 245 9.12 -15.83 -16.49
N LEU A 246 8.37 -15.13 -15.62
CA LEU A 246 6.97 -15.40 -15.37
C LEU A 246 6.10 -14.31 -16.00
N GLY A 247 5.48 -14.61 -17.13
CA GLY A 247 4.52 -13.73 -17.77
C GLY A 247 3.14 -13.86 -17.15
N ILE A 248 2.49 -12.74 -16.88
CA ILE A 248 1.11 -12.70 -16.35
C ILE A 248 0.21 -12.00 -17.35
N TYR A 249 -0.76 -12.73 -17.86
CA TYR A 249 -1.87 -12.18 -18.61
C TYR A 249 -3.03 -11.86 -17.65
N MET A 250 -3.61 -10.68 -17.83
CA MET A 250 -4.81 -10.24 -17.12
C MET A 250 -5.92 -10.02 -18.15
N GLY A 251 -7.05 -10.74 -18.00
CA GLY A 251 -8.12 -10.76 -18.99
C GLY A 251 -9.51 -10.72 -18.38
N LEU A 252 -10.51 -10.37 -19.19
CA LEU A 252 -11.86 -10.07 -18.71
C LEU A 252 -12.52 -11.24 -17.96
N GLU A 253 -12.41 -12.45 -18.51
CA GLU A 253 -13.06 -13.64 -17.97
C GLU A 253 -12.24 -14.29 -16.83
N LYS A 254 -10.91 -14.23 -16.92
CA LYS A 254 -9.98 -14.86 -15.98
C LYS A 254 -9.01 -13.80 -15.46
N PRO A 255 -9.04 -13.48 -14.15
CA PRO A 255 -8.32 -12.33 -13.60
C PRO A 255 -6.80 -12.44 -13.74
N ALA A 256 -6.25 -13.65 -13.77
CA ALA A 256 -4.84 -13.89 -14.01
C ALA A 256 -4.59 -15.27 -14.63
N THR A 257 -3.78 -15.31 -15.68
CA THR A 257 -3.16 -16.51 -16.24
C THR A 257 -1.66 -16.31 -16.23
N ALA A 258 -0.91 -17.31 -15.77
CA ALA A 258 0.53 -17.23 -15.59
C ALA A 258 1.25 -18.24 -16.50
N ALA A 259 2.37 -17.84 -17.09
CA ALA A 259 3.22 -18.67 -17.93
C ALA A 259 4.70 -18.54 -17.51
N VAL A 260 5.35 -19.66 -17.17
CA VAL A 260 6.79 -19.70 -16.88
C VAL A 260 7.52 -20.09 -18.15
N ILE A 261 8.52 -19.31 -18.53
CA ILE A 261 9.16 -19.40 -19.84
C ILE A 261 10.66 -19.35 -19.68
N ASP A 262 11.34 -20.21 -20.40
CA ASP A 262 12.75 -20.03 -20.71
C ASP A 262 12.86 -19.15 -21.96
N ALA A 263 13.34 -17.93 -21.77
CA ALA A 263 13.45 -16.94 -22.84
C ALA A 263 14.57 -17.22 -23.85
N ILE A 264 15.56 -18.05 -23.51
CA ILE A 264 16.61 -18.45 -24.46
C ILE A 264 16.02 -19.41 -25.49
N SER A 265 15.32 -20.45 -25.01
CA SER A 265 14.69 -21.43 -25.91
C SER A 265 13.34 -20.98 -26.46
N GLY A 266 12.73 -19.94 -25.89
CA GLY A 266 11.36 -19.50 -26.20
C GLY A 266 10.28 -20.53 -25.82
N LYS A 267 10.65 -21.56 -25.05
CA LYS A 267 9.78 -22.67 -24.65
C LYS A 267 9.10 -22.36 -23.32
N VAL A 268 7.82 -22.71 -23.24
CA VAL A 268 7.06 -22.57 -22.00
C VAL A 268 7.30 -23.80 -21.13
N ILE A 269 7.77 -23.56 -19.91
CA ILE A 269 7.99 -24.59 -18.89
C ILE A 269 6.65 -25.01 -18.30
N THR A 270 5.79 -24.04 -17.95
CA THR A 270 4.46 -24.37 -17.45
C THR A 270 3.45 -23.23 -17.61
N TYR A 271 2.18 -23.61 -17.69
CA TYR A 271 1.05 -22.69 -17.62
C TYR A 271 0.24 -22.93 -16.34
N ARG A 272 -0.28 -21.84 -15.76
CA ARG A 272 -1.28 -21.89 -14.70
C ARG A 272 -2.44 -20.95 -15.01
N SER A 273 -3.62 -21.54 -15.14
CA SER A 273 -4.87 -20.79 -15.19
C SER A 273 -5.25 -20.24 -13.80
N THR A 274 -6.17 -19.28 -13.74
CA THR A 274 -6.72 -18.78 -12.47
C THR A 274 -7.25 -19.92 -11.58
N LYS A 275 -7.86 -20.95 -12.16
CA LYS A 275 -8.37 -22.11 -11.42
C LYS A 275 -7.23 -22.88 -10.76
N GLN A 276 -6.13 -23.09 -11.47
CA GLN A 276 -4.95 -23.77 -10.93
C GLN A 276 -4.20 -22.91 -9.91
N LEU A 277 -4.17 -21.58 -10.08
CA LEU A 277 -3.56 -20.67 -9.11
C LEU A 277 -4.32 -20.62 -7.78
N LEU A 278 -5.66 -20.67 -7.83
CA LEU A 278 -6.49 -20.62 -6.62
C LEU A 278 -6.74 -21.99 -5.99
N GLY A 279 -6.65 -23.08 -6.76
CA GLY A 279 -6.98 -24.43 -6.29
C GLY A 279 -8.40 -24.49 -5.71
N ASP A 280 -8.53 -25.00 -4.49
CA ASP A 280 -9.80 -25.12 -3.78
C ASP A 280 -10.47 -23.77 -3.53
N ASN A 281 -9.68 -22.70 -3.41
CA ASN A 281 -10.18 -21.33 -3.22
C ASN A 281 -10.86 -20.76 -4.48
N TYR A 282 -10.84 -21.47 -5.61
CA TYR A 282 -11.52 -21.03 -6.83
C TYR A 282 -13.03 -20.86 -6.62
N GLN A 283 -13.64 -21.61 -5.69
CA GLN A 283 -15.05 -21.45 -5.33
C GLN A 283 -15.36 -20.05 -4.79
N LEU A 284 -14.41 -19.41 -4.10
CA LEU A 284 -14.55 -18.05 -3.59
C LEU A 284 -14.68 -17.03 -4.73
N LEU A 285 -14.00 -17.25 -5.87
CA LEU A 285 -14.13 -16.41 -7.05
C LEU A 285 -15.56 -16.44 -7.59
N ASN A 286 -16.17 -17.62 -7.67
CA ASN A 286 -17.56 -17.78 -8.11
C ASN A 286 -18.54 -17.13 -7.13
N ARG A 287 -18.29 -17.27 -5.81
CA ARG A 287 -19.06 -16.57 -4.77
C ARG A 287 -18.98 -15.05 -4.93
N GLN A 288 -17.79 -14.50 -5.20
CA GLN A 288 -17.61 -13.08 -5.44
C GLN A 288 -18.44 -12.58 -6.62
N ARG A 289 -18.43 -13.32 -7.73
CA ARG A 289 -19.17 -12.99 -8.95
C ARG A 289 -20.67 -12.93 -8.68
N ARG A 290 -21.21 -13.94 -7.99
CA ARG A 290 -22.62 -13.98 -7.59
C ARG A 290 -22.98 -12.81 -6.68
N GLN A 291 -22.15 -12.52 -5.68
CA GLN A 291 -22.39 -11.40 -4.77
C GLN A 291 -22.39 -10.06 -5.51
N LYS A 292 -21.44 -9.82 -6.42
CA LYS A 292 -21.41 -8.57 -7.21
C LYS A 292 -22.63 -8.44 -8.12
N SER A 293 -23.04 -9.51 -8.78
CA SER A 293 -24.24 -9.50 -9.63
C SER A 293 -25.50 -9.18 -8.81
N PHE A 294 -25.67 -9.85 -7.67
CA PHE A 294 -26.78 -9.60 -6.74
C PHE A 294 -26.80 -8.15 -6.25
N LEU A 295 -25.65 -7.64 -5.78
CA LEU A 295 -25.53 -6.26 -5.29
C LEU A 295 -25.80 -5.24 -6.41
N SER A 296 -25.35 -5.49 -7.63
CA SER A 296 -25.63 -4.62 -8.79
C SER A 296 -27.13 -4.56 -9.08
N HIS A 297 -27.80 -5.72 -9.08
CA HIS A 297 -29.25 -5.79 -9.26
C HIS A 297 -30.00 -5.05 -8.15
N GLN A 298 -29.62 -5.26 -6.90
CA GLN A 298 -30.23 -4.59 -5.75
C GLN A 298 -29.98 -3.07 -5.78
N ARG A 299 -28.79 -2.61 -6.19
CA ARG A 299 -28.52 -1.17 -6.39
C ARG A 299 -29.43 -0.58 -7.45
N HIS A 300 -29.65 -1.28 -8.56
CA HIS A 300 -30.55 -0.83 -9.63
C HIS A 300 -32.00 -0.73 -9.15
N LEU A 301 -32.49 -1.73 -8.39
CA LEU A 301 -33.82 -1.68 -7.78
C LEU A 301 -33.93 -0.52 -6.78
N ASN A 302 -32.95 -0.37 -5.87
CA ASN A 302 -32.95 0.71 -4.90
C ASN A 302 -32.91 2.09 -5.57
N GLN A 303 -32.18 2.24 -6.68
CA GLN A 303 -32.18 3.48 -7.47
C GLN A 303 -33.56 3.79 -8.05
N LYS A 304 -34.29 2.79 -8.57
CA LYS A 304 -35.67 2.98 -9.05
C LYS A 304 -36.64 3.36 -7.94
N HIS A 305 -36.42 2.85 -6.74
CA HIS A 305 -37.26 3.12 -5.56
C HIS A 305 -36.77 4.28 -4.70
N HIS A 306 -35.79 5.08 -5.17
CA HIS A 306 -35.16 6.17 -4.41
C HIS A 306 -34.67 5.75 -2.99
N ALA A 307 -34.31 4.48 -2.83
CA ALA A 307 -33.80 3.90 -1.59
C ALA A 307 -32.26 3.93 -1.52
N ASN A 308 -31.71 3.67 -0.34
CA ASN A 308 -30.26 3.64 -0.13
C ASN A 308 -29.58 2.61 -1.06
N ASN A 309 -28.65 3.08 -1.89
CA ASN A 309 -27.91 2.26 -2.85
C ASN A 309 -26.47 1.93 -2.40
N GLN A 310 -26.08 2.36 -1.20
CA GLN A 310 -24.76 2.09 -0.63
C GLN A 310 -24.73 0.73 0.04
N LEU A 311 -24.70 -0.33 -0.78
CA LEU A 311 -24.55 -1.69 -0.29
C LEU A 311 -23.08 -2.02 -0.09
N GLY A 312 -22.72 -2.46 1.11
CA GLY A 312 -21.37 -2.87 1.47
C GLY A 312 -20.91 -4.08 0.66
N GLU A 313 -19.72 -3.98 0.07
CA GLU A 313 -19.07 -5.12 -0.58
C GLU A 313 -18.28 -5.92 0.45
N SER A 314 -18.36 -7.25 0.38
CA SER A 314 -17.48 -8.10 1.19
C SER A 314 -16.01 -7.82 0.83
N LYS A 315 -15.12 -7.89 1.83
CA LYS A 315 -13.66 -7.79 1.61
C LYS A 315 -13.09 -8.99 0.82
N LEU A 316 -13.94 -9.88 0.32
CA LEU A 316 -13.59 -11.11 -0.38
C LEU A 316 -12.79 -10.87 -1.66
N GLY A 317 -13.07 -9.78 -2.39
CA GLY A 317 -12.27 -9.42 -3.56
C GLY A 317 -10.80 -9.11 -3.22
N GLN A 318 -10.57 -8.35 -2.15
CA GLN A 318 -9.22 -8.06 -1.67
C GLN A 318 -8.51 -9.32 -1.16
N HIS A 319 -9.27 -10.23 -0.53
CA HIS A 319 -8.74 -11.52 -0.08
C HIS A 319 -8.29 -12.39 -1.28
N LEU A 320 -9.11 -12.48 -2.33
CA LEU A 320 -8.76 -13.19 -3.56
C LEU A 320 -7.52 -12.61 -4.27
N ASP A 321 -7.38 -11.29 -4.31
CA ASP A 321 -6.17 -10.66 -4.86
C ASP A 321 -4.91 -11.09 -4.11
N ARG A 322 -4.98 -11.20 -2.77
CA ARG A 322 -3.86 -11.69 -1.94
C ARG A 322 -3.57 -13.16 -2.19
N LEU A 323 -4.60 -14.00 -2.35
CA LEU A 323 -4.42 -15.42 -2.68
C LEU A 323 -3.76 -15.59 -4.05
N LEU A 324 -4.22 -14.87 -5.07
CA LEU A 324 -3.61 -14.88 -6.40
C LEU A 324 -2.16 -14.39 -6.37
N ALA A 325 -1.89 -13.27 -5.70
CA ALA A 325 -0.53 -12.74 -5.57
C ALA A 325 0.41 -13.73 -4.88
N ASN A 326 -0.04 -14.39 -3.80
CA ASN A 326 0.73 -15.43 -3.12
C ASN A 326 1.00 -16.63 -4.03
N ALA A 327 -0.01 -17.12 -4.76
CA ALA A 327 0.14 -18.26 -5.66
C ALA A 327 1.12 -17.96 -6.80
N ILE A 328 1.05 -16.77 -7.39
CA ILE A 328 1.96 -16.29 -8.45
C ILE A 328 3.39 -16.21 -7.94
N VAL A 329 3.62 -15.62 -6.76
CA VAL A 329 4.97 -15.51 -6.18
C VAL A 329 5.52 -16.88 -5.76
N ASN A 330 4.69 -17.78 -5.24
CA ASN A 330 5.11 -19.14 -4.93
C ASN A 330 5.53 -19.90 -6.19
N LEU A 331 4.76 -19.75 -7.27
CA LEU A 331 5.11 -20.33 -8.55
C LEU A 331 6.43 -19.77 -9.09
N ALA A 332 6.65 -18.45 -8.98
CA ALA A 332 7.93 -17.84 -9.33
C ALA A 332 9.09 -18.45 -8.53
N LYS A 333 8.91 -18.68 -7.23
CA LYS A 333 9.91 -19.33 -6.37
C LYS A 333 10.21 -20.78 -6.76
N THR A 334 9.17 -21.57 -7.03
CA THR A 334 9.31 -22.99 -7.40
C THR A 334 10.17 -23.17 -8.65
N TYR A 335 10.03 -22.28 -9.63
CA TYR A 335 10.78 -22.33 -10.89
C TYR A 335 12.01 -21.41 -10.91
N GLN A 336 12.38 -20.83 -9.76
CA GLN A 336 13.51 -19.90 -9.65
C GLN A 336 13.50 -18.82 -10.75
N VAL A 337 12.33 -18.24 -11.00
CA VAL A 337 12.13 -17.21 -12.02
C VAL A 337 12.97 -15.96 -11.69
N GLY A 338 13.69 -15.42 -12.68
CA GLY A 338 14.47 -14.19 -12.53
C GLY A 338 13.58 -12.95 -12.34
N SER A 339 12.50 -12.83 -13.11
CA SER A 339 11.55 -11.72 -12.99
C SER A 339 10.11 -12.09 -13.33
N ILE A 340 9.18 -11.38 -12.69
CA ILE A 340 7.74 -11.46 -12.95
C ILE A 340 7.34 -10.29 -13.84
N VAL A 341 6.73 -10.59 -14.98
CA VAL A 341 6.35 -9.60 -15.99
C VAL A 341 4.85 -9.33 -15.90
N LEU A 342 4.49 -8.08 -15.60
CA LEU A 342 3.11 -7.60 -15.51
C LEU A 342 2.71 -6.77 -16.74
N PRO A 343 1.42 -6.73 -17.10
CA PRO A 343 0.94 -5.89 -18.19
C PRO A 343 0.83 -4.42 -17.76
N LYS A 344 1.08 -3.48 -18.69
CA LYS A 344 0.86 -2.04 -18.44
C LYS A 344 -0.64 -1.73 -18.37
N LEU A 345 -1.07 -1.06 -17.29
CA LEU A 345 -2.48 -0.72 -17.02
C LEU A 345 -3.14 0.14 -18.12
N GLY A 346 -2.38 1.02 -18.79
CA GLY A 346 -2.91 1.92 -19.82
C GLY A 346 -3.63 1.18 -20.95
N ASN A 347 -3.18 -0.03 -21.28
CA ASN A 347 -3.72 -0.82 -22.39
C ASN A 347 -4.86 -1.75 -21.94
N MET A 348 -5.07 -1.94 -20.64
CA MET A 348 -6.04 -2.91 -20.12
C MET A 348 -7.47 -2.59 -20.53
N ARG A 349 -7.84 -1.31 -20.58
CA ARG A 349 -9.19 -0.88 -21.00
C ARG A 349 -9.45 -1.21 -22.48
N GLU A 350 -8.44 -0.98 -23.32
CA GLU A 350 -8.52 -1.24 -24.76
C GLU A 350 -8.55 -2.73 -25.05
N ILE A 351 -7.70 -3.52 -24.38
CA ILE A 351 -7.68 -4.99 -24.46
C ILE A 351 -9.03 -5.58 -24.07
N VAL A 352 -9.56 -5.16 -22.93
CA VAL A 352 -10.90 -5.52 -22.45
C VAL A 352 -11.96 -5.16 -23.49
N GLN A 353 -11.89 -3.95 -24.05
CA GLN A 353 -12.84 -3.50 -25.06
C GLN A 353 -12.76 -4.33 -26.35
N SER A 354 -11.55 -4.65 -26.82
CA SER A 354 -11.35 -5.49 -28.01
C SER A 354 -11.82 -6.93 -27.78
N GLU A 355 -11.59 -7.52 -26.60
CA GLU A 355 -12.07 -8.87 -26.26
C GLU A 355 -13.60 -8.92 -26.30
N ILE A 356 -14.26 -7.91 -25.72
CA ILE A 356 -15.72 -7.82 -25.71
C ILE A 356 -16.28 -7.64 -27.13
N GLN A 357 -15.62 -6.82 -27.94
CA GLN A 357 -16.03 -6.56 -29.32
C GLN A 357 -15.87 -7.82 -30.19
N ALA A 358 -14.75 -8.53 -30.07
CA ALA A 358 -14.51 -9.78 -30.78
C ALA A 358 -15.54 -10.86 -30.40
N LEU A 359 -15.87 -10.97 -29.10
CA LEU A 359 -16.91 -11.89 -28.63
C LEU A 359 -18.30 -11.50 -29.15
N ALA A 360 -18.60 -10.21 -29.23
CA ALA A 360 -19.86 -9.71 -29.77
C ALA A 360 -20.00 -10.02 -31.26
N GLU A 361 -18.93 -9.81 -32.03
CA GLU A 361 -18.87 -10.11 -33.47
C GLU A 361 -19.00 -11.61 -33.76
N GLN A 362 -18.34 -12.45 -32.96
CA GLN A 362 -18.44 -13.91 -33.07
C GLN A 362 -19.86 -14.42 -32.76
N LYS A 363 -20.51 -13.85 -31.74
CA LYS A 363 -21.87 -14.24 -31.32
C LYS A 363 -22.95 -13.73 -32.26
N ILE A 364 -22.80 -12.52 -32.78
CA ILE A 364 -23.78 -11.83 -33.61
C ILE A 364 -23.06 -11.28 -34.85
N PRO A 365 -22.80 -12.11 -35.87
CA PRO A 365 -22.20 -11.64 -37.11
C PRO A 365 -23.17 -10.71 -37.86
N GLY A 366 -22.65 -9.65 -38.48
CA GLY A 366 -23.39 -8.75 -39.38
C GLY A 366 -24.30 -7.69 -38.72
N ASN A 367 -24.75 -7.86 -37.47
CA ASN A 367 -25.62 -6.88 -36.80
C ASN A 367 -24.87 -6.02 -35.76
N LYS A 368 -24.50 -4.79 -36.15
CA LYS A 368 -23.76 -3.84 -35.31
C LYS A 368 -24.54 -3.40 -34.06
N GLU A 369 -25.87 -3.28 -34.12
CA GLU A 369 -26.68 -2.88 -32.96
C GLU A 369 -26.81 -4.02 -31.95
N GLY A 370 -27.02 -5.24 -32.46
CA GLY A 370 -26.99 -6.47 -31.67
C GLY A 370 -25.64 -6.66 -30.97
N GLN A 371 -24.53 -6.45 -31.68
CA GLN A 371 -23.18 -6.48 -31.11
C GLN A 371 -23.00 -5.45 -29.99
N LYS A 372 -23.43 -4.20 -30.19
CA LYS A 372 -23.33 -3.15 -29.15
C LYS A 372 -24.17 -3.50 -27.91
N LYS A 373 -25.38 -4.02 -28.10
CA LYS A 373 -26.28 -4.42 -27.00
C LYS A 373 -25.69 -5.60 -26.22
N TYR A 374 -25.16 -6.60 -26.94
CA TYR A 374 -24.46 -7.74 -26.35
C TYR A 374 -23.22 -7.29 -25.58
N ALA A 375 -22.35 -6.47 -26.19
CA ALA A 375 -21.15 -5.93 -25.55
C ALA A 375 -21.48 -5.16 -24.25
N LYS A 376 -22.56 -4.38 -24.26
CA LYS A 376 -23.03 -3.65 -23.06
C LYS A 376 -23.50 -4.61 -21.96
N GLN A 377 -24.34 -5.59 -22.30
CA GLN A 377 -24.79 -6.60 -21.32
C GLN A 377 -23.63 -7.44 -20.79
N TYR A 378 -22.72 -7.85 -21.67
CA TYR A 378 -21.54 -8.62 -21.32
C TYR A 378 -20.60 -7.84 -20.40
N ARG A 379 -20.40 -6.52 -20.60
CA ARG A 379 -19.64 -5.66 -19.67
C ARG A 379 -20.24 -5.58 -18.28
N VAL A 380 -21.56 -5.60 -18.18
CA VAL A 380 -22.27 -5.58 -16.90
C VAL A 380 -22.18 -6.94 -16.21
N ASN A 381 -22.21 -8.02 -16.98
CA ASN A 381 -22.20 -9.39 -16.47
C ASN A 381 -20.80 -9.90 -16.13
N VAL A 382 -19.77 -9.48 -16.87
CA VAL A 382 -18.39 -9.92 -16.64
C VAL A 382 -17.69 -9.03 -15.60
N HIS A 383 -16.79 -9.68 -14.86
CA HIS A 383 -16.16 -9.16 -13.68
C HIS A 383 -15.47 -7.79 -13.88
N GLN A 384 -15.87 -6.78 -13.10
CA GLN A 384 -15.12 -5.53 -12.91
C GLN A 384 -13.95 -5.77 -11.94
N TRP A 385 -12.83 -6.33 -12.44
CA TRP A 385 -11.65 -6.62 -11.62
C TRP A 385 -10.81 -5.36 -11.50
N SER A 386 -10.30 -5.09 -10.31
CA SER A 386 -9.36 -3.99 -10.11
C SER A 386 -7.95 -4.54 -10.38
N TYR A 387 -7.52 -4.51 -11.64
CA TYR A 387 -6.19 -4.99 -12.03
C TYR A 387 -5.08 -4.18 -11.38
N GLY A 388 -5.28 -2.88 -11.16
CA GLY A 388 -4.34 -2.05 -10.39
C GLY A 388 -4.12 -2.63 -8.99
N ARG A 389 -5.20 -2.95 -8.27
CA ARG A 389 -5.10 -3.56 -6.92
C ARG A 389 -4.45 -4.94 -6.94
N LEU A 390 -4.73 -5.77 -7.95
CA LEU A 390 -4.07 -7.07 -8.11
C LEU A 390 -2.57 -6.92 -8.37
N MET A 391 -2.18 -6.03 -9.29
CA MET A 391 -0.78 -5.72 -9.60
C MET A 391 -0.04 -5.19 -8.37
N GLU A 392 -0.65 -4.31 -7.59
CA GLU A 392 -0.08 -3.82 -6.33
C GLU A 392 0.18 -4.94 -5.33
N ASN A 393 -0.78 -5.87 -5.17
CA ASN A 393 -0.59 -7.03 -4.29
C ASN A 393 0.54 -7.95 -4.79
N ILE A 394 0.63 -8.18 -6.11
CA ILE A 394 1.73 -8.96 -6.70
C ILE A 394 3.07 -8.26 -6.47
N LYS A 395 3.17 -6.96 -6.77
CA LYS A 395 4.39 -6.16 -6.54
C LYS A 395 4.81 -6.19 -5.07
N ALA A 396 3.89 -5.99 -4.15
CA ALA A 396 4.16 -6.03 -2.71
C ALA A 396 4.65 -7.41 -2.26
N GLN A 397 4.07 -8.49 -2.78
CA GLN A 397 4.46 -9.86 -2.40
C GLN A 397 5.78 -10.30 -3.07
N ALA A 398 6.02 -9.89 -4.31
CA ALA A 398 7.28 -10.12 -5.02
C ALA A 398 8.44 -9.36 -4.35
N ALA A 399 8.22 -8.10 -3.95
CA ALA A 399 9.21 -7.31 -3.22
C ALA A 399 9.61 -7.95 -1.89
N LYS A 400 8.65 -8.53 -1.15
CA LYS A 400 8.95 -9.30 0.07
C LYS A 400 9.82 -10.53 -0.19
N ALA A 401 9.68 -11.13 -1.37
CA ALA A 401 10.44 -12.30 -1.79
C ALA A 401 11.78 -11.94 -2.48
N GLY A 402 12.03 -10.67 -2.78
CA GLY A 402 13.21 -10.24 -3.54
C GLY A 402 13.13 -10.55 -5.04
N ILE A 403 11.92 -10.74 -5.58
CA ILE A 403 11.73 -11.04 -7.01
C ILE A 403 11.51 -9.74 -7.79
N VAL A 404 12.23 -9.57 -8.88
CA VAL A 404 12.15 -8.39 -9.74
C VAL A 404 10.82 -8.37 -10.50
N ILE A 405 10.22 -7.19 -10.61
CA ILE A 405 9.00 -6.96 -11.40
C ILE A 405 9.37 -6.16 -12.65
N GLU A 406 8.91 -6.61 -13.80
CA GLU A 406 9.01 -5.92 -15.07
C GLU A 406 7.62 -5.59 -15.61
N GLU A 407 7.52 -4.57 -16.46
CA GLU A 407 6.27 -4.19 -17.10
C GLU A 407 6.40 -4.22 -18.62
N SER A 408 5.53 -5.00 -19.28
CA SER A 408 5.50 -5.10 -20.73
C SER A 408 4.11 -4.85 -21.30
N LYS A 409 4.02 -4.65 -22.61
CA LYS A 409 2.74 -4.52 -23.31
C LYS A 409 2.15 -5.92 -23.51
N GLN A 410 0.89 -6.08 -23.13
CA GLN A 410 0.11 -7.28 -23.42
C GLN A 410 -0.39 -7.24 -24.86
N SER A 411 -0.24 -8.35 -25.59
CA SER A 411 -0.76 -8.47 -26.94
C SER A 411 -2.28 -8.58 -26.94
N ILE A 412 -2.91 -8.08 -28.00
CA ILE A 412 -4.37 -8.01 -28.13
C ILE A 412 -4.95 -9.32 -28.68
N ARG A 413 -4.13 -10.11 -29.39
CA ARG A 413 -4.55 -11.34 -30.08
C ARG A 413 -3.89 -12.55 -29.43
N GLY A 414 -4.53 -13.72 -29.57
CA GLY A 414 -4.05 -14.99 -29.04
C GLY A 414 -4.86 -15.48 -27.85
N SER A 415 -4.57 -16.71 -27.42
CA SER A 415 -5.17 -17.25 -26.20
C SER A 415 -4.56 -16.58 -24.95
N PRO A 416 -5.23 -16.62 -23.78
CA PRO A 416 -4.65 -16.15 -22.52
C PRO A 416 -3.27 -16.75 -22.18
N GLN A 417 -3.00 -17.97 -22.66
CA GLN A 417 -1.72 -18.64 -22.49
C GLN A 417 -0.66 -18.06 -23.41
N ASP A 418 -1.00 -17.85 -24.69
CA ASP A 418 -0.09 -17.25 -25.68
C ASP A 418 0.23 -15.80 -25.30
N GLN A 419 -0.76 -15.04 -24.83
CA GLN A 419 -0.56 -13.66 -24.40
C GLN A 419 0.31 -13.58 -23.15
N ALA A 420 0.12 -14.49 -22.17
CA ALA A 420 1.03 -14.59 -21.04
C ALA A 420 2.46 -14.92 -21.50
N LYS A 421 2.58 -15.74 -22.56
CA LYS A 421 3.88 -16.08 -23.14
C LYS A 421 4.56 -14.89 -23.81
N GLU A 422 3.85 -14.21 -24.70
CA GLU A 422 4.36 -13.09 -25.47
C GLU A 422 4.78 -11.91 -24.58
N ILE A 423 4.06 -11.66 -23.48
CA ILE A 423 4.43 -10.62 -22.51
C ILE A 423 5.84 -10.86 -21.95
N ALA A 424 6.15 -12.10 -21.55
CA ALA A 424 7.45 -12.45 -20.98
C ALA A 424 8.57 -12.39 -22.02
N ILE A 425 8.32 -12.91 -23.24
CA ILE A 425 9.27 -12.82 -24.34
C ILE A 425 9.57 -11.36 -24.68
N SER A 426 8.54 -10.53 -24.81
CA SER A 426 8.68 -9.10 -25.12
C SER A 426 9.50 -8.37 -24.05
N ALA A 427 9.31 -8.69 -22.77
CA ALA A 427 10.12 -8.11 -21.68
C ALA A 427 11.59 -8.52 -21.80
N TYR A 428 11.87 -9.80 -22.07
CA TYR A 428 13.23 -10.28 -22.25
C TYR A 428 13.92 -9.67 -23.48
N THR A 429 13.22 -9.56 -24.61
CA THR A 429 13.78 -8.89 -25.81
C THR A 429 14.06 -7.42 -25.55
N ASN A 430 13.20 -6.74 -24.76
CA ASN A 430 13.48 -5.36 -24.37
C ASN A 430 14.73 -5.28 -23.49
N ARG A 431 14.98 -6.25 -22.60
CA ARG A 431 16.20 -6.31 -21.79
C ARG A 431 17.47 -6.44 -22.65
N LEU A 432 17.41 -7.15 -23.78
CA LEU A 432 18.55 -7.30 -24.69
C LEU A 432 18.81 -6.07 -25.58
N ASN A 433 17.79 -5.24 -25.78
CA ASN A 433 17.86 -4.05 -26.64
C ASN A 433 18.28 -2.77 -25.88
N TYR A 434 18.52 -2.87 -24.56
CA TYR A 434 19.10 -1.83 -23.70
C TYR A 434 20.45 -2.32 -23.19
#